data_AF-A0A3N6ARU1-F1
#
_entry.id   AF-A0A3N6ARU1-F1
#
_cell.length_a   1.000
_cell.length_b   1.000
_cell.length_c   1.000
_cell.angle_alpha   90.00
_cell.angle_beta   90.00
_cell.angle_gamma   90.00
#
_symmetry.space_group_name_H-M   'P 1'
#
loop_
_entity.id
_entity.type
_entity.pdbx_description
1 polymer ?
#
loop_
_entity_poly.entity_id
_entity_poly.type
_entity_poly.pdbx_seq_one_letter_code
_entity_poly.pdbx_strand_id
1 'polypeptide(L)'
;MLIDSIIKSYPLPLFLFSKNVATNKYKGLEILEGVQRLTVIFDFIENRILWNKEKFDLSVFPAANENLNKVFEIDPEIELHKNLDARTSSEFLNYQLAKYNI
;
A
#
# COMPACT_ATOMS: atom_id res chain seq x y z
N MET A 1 3.40 13.23 1.23
CA MET A 1 2.56 13.76 0.13
C MET A 1 1.59 12.71 -0.41
N LEU A 2 2.02 11.51 -0.84
CA LEU A 2 1.09 10.48 -1.32
C LEU A 2 0.20 9.89 -0.22
N ILE A 3 0.80 9.36 0.86
CA ILE A 3 0.05 8.77 1.98
C ILE A 3 -0.94 9.77 2.60
N ASP A 4 -0.50 11.02 2.74
CA ASP A 4 -1.36 12.12 3.21
C ASP A 4 -2.58 12.36 2.30
N SER A 5 -2.40 12.28 0.99
CA SER A 5 -3.50 12.41 0.02
C SER A 5 -4.49 11.25 0.13
N ILE A 6 -4.00 10.03 0.33
CA ILE A 6 -4.85 8.84 0.50
C ILE A 6 -5.67 8.95 1.80
N ILE A 7 -5.01 9.25 2.92
CA ILE A 7 -5.66 9.43 4.23
C ILE A 7 -6.72 10.54 4.16
N LYS A 8 -6.42 11.65 3.48
CA LYS A 8 -7.37 12.76 3.31
C LYS A 8 -8.41 12.53 2.20
N SER A 9 -8.42 11.35 1.58
CA SER A 9 -9.33 11.00 0.47
C SER A 9 -9.26 11.98 -0.72
N TYR A 10 -8.08 12.56 -0.97
CA TYR A 10 -7.84 13.40 -2.13
C TYR A 10 -7.70 12.55 -3.40
N PRO A 11 -8.14 13.08 -4.56
CA PRO A 11 -7.99 12.36 -5.82
C PRO A 11 -6.51 12.19 -6.16
N LEU A 12 -6.13 10.96 -6.51
CA LEU A 12 -4.82 10.65 -7.05
C LEU A 12 -4.86 10.59 -8.58
N PRO A 13 -3.71 10.82 -9.26
CA PRO A 13 -3.59 10.51 -10.68
C PRO A 13 -3.95 9.04 -10.97
N LEU A 14 -4.43 8.78 -12.18
CA LEU A 14 -4.80 7.45 -12.65
C LEU A 14 -3.62 6.47 -12.51
N PHE A 15 -3.89 5.21 -12.17
CA PHE A 15 -2.93 4.13 -12.38
C PHE A 15 -3.22 3.46 -13.73
N LEU A 16 -2.18 3.23 -14.54
CA LEU A 16 -2.32 2.51 -15.80
C LEU A 16 -1.77 1.10 -15.64
N PHE A 17 -2.61 0.12 -16.00
CA PHE A 17 -2.23 -1.28 -16.03
C PHE A 17 -2.47 -1.87 -17.41
N SER A 18 -1.61 -2.79 -17.83
CA SER A 18 -1.82 -3.67 -18.98
C SER A 18 -2.22 -5.06 -18.49
N LYS A 19 -3.17 -5.70 -19.17
CA LYS A 19 -3.46 -7.11 -18.92
C LYS A 19 -2.44 -7.99 -19.63
N ASN A 20 -1.74 -8.84 -18.89
CA ASN A 20 -0.93 -9.88 -19.53
C ASN A 20 -1.84 -10.99 -20.05
N VAL A 21 -2.07 -11.02 -21.36
CA VAL A 21 -2.82 -12.06 -22.08
C VAL A 21 -1.91 -13.18 -22.59
N ALA A 22 -0.59 -13.04 -22.45
CA ALA A 22 0.38 -14.00 -22.94
C ALA A 22 0.59 -15.13 -21.91
N THR A 23 0.00 -16.27 -22.22
CA THR A 23 0.12 -17.58 -21.56
C THR A 23 -0.84 -17.82 -20.38
N ASN A 24 -1.57 -18.94 -20.45
CA ASN A 24 -2.49 -19.48 -19.45
C ASN A 24 -1.88 -19.72 -18.04
N LYS A 25 -0.67 -19.23 -17.75
CA LYS A 25 0.06 -19.45 -16.50
C LYS A 25 0.13 -18.21 -15.59
N TYR A 26 -0.05 -16.99 -16.11
CA TYR A 26 -0.03 -15.77 -15.29
C TYR A 26 -1.10 -14.77 -15.72
N LYS A 27 -2.23 -14.76 -15.01
CA LYS A 27 -3.22 -13.67 -15.08
C LYS A 27 -2.74 -12.52 -14.18
N GLY A 28 -1.75 -11.77 -14.65
CA GLY A 28 -1.18 -10.61 -13.95
C GLY A 28 -1.60 -9.29 -14.58
N LEU A 29 -1.59 -8.23 -13.77
CA LEU A 29 -1.59 -6.86 -14.25
C LEU A 29 -0.14 -6.36 -14.28
N GLU A 30 0.29 -5.85 -15.42
CA GLU A 30 1.56 -5.14 -15.54
C GLU A 30 1.31 -3.65 -15.29
N ILE A 31 2.13 -3.03 -14.43
CA ILE A 31 2.03 -1.61 -14.12
C ILE A 31 2.73 -0.83 -15.24
N LEU A 32 1.99 -0.01 -15.98
CA LEU A 32 2.54 0.88 -17.00
C LEU A 32 2.92 2.25 -16.43
N GLU A 33 2.13 2.74 -15.47
CA GLU A 33 2.38 4.02 -14.79
C GLU A 33 1.96 3.93 -13.32
N GLY A 34 2.66 4.67 -12.46
CA GLY A 34 2.37 4.73 -11.03
C GLY A 34 3.16 3.73 -10.18
N VAL A 35 4.17 3.04 -10.73
CA VAL A 35 4.97 2.05 -9.98
C VAL A 35 5.53 2.60 -8.66
N GLN A 36 6.11 3.80 -8.68
CA GLN A 36 6.65 4.42 -7.47
C GLN A 36 5.56 4.77 -6.46
N ARG A 37 4.35 5.13 -6.92
CA ARG A 37 3.21 5.39 -6.04
C ARG A 37 2.70 4.10 -5.39
N LEU A 38 2.67 3.00 -6.14
CA LEU A 38 2.38 1.67 -5.58
C LEU A 38 3.44 1.25 -4.57
N THR A 39 4.73 1.44 -4.88
CA THR A 39 5.82 1.17 -3.94
C THR A 39 5.62 1.91 -2.63
N VAL A 40 5.33 3.21 -2.66
CA VAL A 40 5.08 3.99 -1.44
C VAL A 40 3.86 3.51 -0.65
N ILE A 41 2.80 3.06 -1.33
CA ILE A 41 1.62 2.46 -0.66
C ILE A 41 2.01 1.17 0.06
N PHE A 42 2.75 0.28 -0.60
CA PHE A 42 3.22 -0.97 0.00
C PHE A 42 4.22 -0.70 1.12
N ASP A 43 5.19 0.19 0.92
CA ASP A 43 6.17 0.57 1.93
C ASP A 43 5.50 1.10 3.20
N PHE A 44 4.38 1.84 3.08
CA PHE A 44 3.62 2.29 4.24
C PHE A 44 2.90 1.15 4.95
N ILE A 45 2.21 0.26 4.20
CA ILE A 45 1.52 -0.91 4.75
C ILE A 45 2.50 -1.85 5.46
N GLU A 46 3.68 -2.07 4.87
CA GLU A 46 4.73 -2.95 5.37
C GLU A 46 5.56 -2.30 6.49
N ASN A 47 5.19 -1.09 6.95
CA ASN A 47 5.92 -0.35 7.97
C ASN A 47 7.41 -0.12 7.63
N ARG A 48 7.70 0.20 6.37
CA ARG A 48 9.01 0.67 5.89
C ARG A 48 9.14 2.19 5.85
N ILE A 49 8.01 2.89 5.92
CA ILE A 49 7.95 4.34 6.06
C ILE A 49 6.88 4.75 7.07
N LEU A 50 7.06 5.92 7.67
CA LEU A 50 6.12 6.51 8.63
C LEU A 50 5.27 7.59 7.97
N TRP A 51 4.05 7.76 8.48
CA TRP A 51 3.23 8.95 8.23
C TRP A 51 3.01 9.68 9.54
N ASN A 52 3.40 10.96 9.61
CA ASN A 52 3.30 11.76 10.84
C ASN A 52 3.91 11.10 12.10
N LYS A 53 5.01 10.35 11.94
CA LYS A 53 5.67 9.57 13.01
C LYS A 53 4.82 8.41 13.54
N GLU A 54 3.85 7.95 12.75
CA GLU A 54 3.02 6.79 13.04
C GLU A 54 3.21 5.74 11.95
N LYS A 55 3.21 4.47 12.37
CA LYS A 55 3.30 3.31 11.48
C LYS A 55 1.91 2.77 11.19
N PHE A 56 1.71 2.10 10.06
CA PHE A 56 0.43 1.48 9.72
C PHE A 56 0.04 0.41 10.75
N ASP A 57 -1.23 0.39 11.15
CA ASP A 57 -1.76 -0.63 12.04
C ASP A 57 -1.98 -1.95 11.30
N LEU A 58 -1.00 -2.86 11.38
CA LEU A 58 -1.09 -4.19 10.76
C LEU A 58 -2.27 -5.03 11.26
N SER A 59 -2.83 -4.73 12.44
CA SER A 59 -3.97 -5.48 12.99
C SER A 59 -5.23 -5.37 12.11
N VAL A 60 -5.36 -4.29 11.32
CA VAL A 60 -6.48 -4.10 10.40
C VAL A 60 -6.27 -4.73 9.03
N PHE A 61 -5.08 -5.27 8.74
CA PHE A 61 -4.78 -5.95 7.49
C PHE A 61 -4.22 -7.37 7.73
N PRO A 62 -5.09 -8.38 7.92
CA PRO A 62 -4.66 -9.73 8.26
C PRO A 62 -3.61 -10.31 7.31
N ALA A 63 -3.75 -10.07 6.01
CA ALA A 63 -2.80 -10.57 5.02
C ALA A 63 -1.39 -9.97 5.20
N ALA A 64 -1.27 -8.67 5.47
CA ALA A 64 0.04 -8.07 5.75
C ALA A 64 0.62 -8.60 7.07
N ASN A 65 -0.20 -8.67 8.13
CA ASN A 65 0.22 -9.18 9.43
C ASN A 65 0.71 -10.64 9.39
N GLU A 66 0.02 -11.50 8.63
CA GLU A 66 0.43 -12.91 8.47
C GLU A 66 1.74 -13.08 7.70
N ASN A 67 2.12 -12.10 6.88
CA ASN A 67 3.34 -12.10 6.07
C ASN A 67 4.50 -11.35 6.75
N LEU A 68 4.27 -10.70 7.89
CA LEU A 68 5.30 -10.12 8.72
C LEU A 68 6.29 -11.21 9.18
N ASN A 69 7.58 -10.93 9.05
CA ASN A 69 8.71 -11.85 9.28
C ASN A 69 8.77 -13.06 8.33
N LYS A 70 7.90 -13.12 7.31
CA LYS A 70 7.94 -14.16 6.25
C LYS A 70 8.33 -13.58 4.90
N VAL A 71 7.77 -12.42 4.55
CA VAL A 71 7.95 -11.77 3.25
C VAL A 71 8.60 -10.39 3.41
N PHE A 72 8.36 -9.72 4.54
CA PHE A 72 8.98 -8.46 4.89
C PHE A 72 9.24 -8.41 6.40
N GLU A 73 10.16 -7.53 6.79
CA GLU A 73 10.52 -7.27 8.18
C GLU A 73 10.35 -5.77 8.45
N ILE A 74 10.04 -5.43 9.70
CA ILE A 74 9.92 -4.03 10.11
C ILE A 74 11.29 -3.56 10.58
N ASP A 75 11.70 -2.38 10.10
CA ASP A 75 12.88 -1.69 10.60
C ASP A 75 12.75 -1.47 12.12
N PRO A 76 13.71 -1.91 12.95
CA PRO A 76 13.68 -1.70 14.39
C PRO A 76 13.42 -0.24 14.80
N GLU A 77 13.88 0.75 14.02
CA GLU A 77 13.60 2.17 14.31
C GLU A 77 12.13 2.52 14.09
N ILE A 78 11.49 1.94 13.06
CA ILE A 78 10.06 2.13 12.78
C ILE A 78 9.22 1.40 13.83
N GLU A 79 9.66 0.23 14.28
CA GLU A 79 8.92 -0.58 15.26
C GLU A 79 8.64 0.18 16.57
N LEU A 80 9.54 1.10 16.95
CA LEU A 80 9.42 1.97 18.13
C LEU A 80 8.30 3.02 18.02
N HIS A 81 7.78 3.27 16.82
CA HIS A 81 6.73 4.24 16.60
C HIS A 81 5.35 3.66 16.92
N LYS A 82 4.45 4.53 17.38
CA LYS A 82 3.06 4.16 17.64
C LYS A 82 2.35 3.81 16.34
N ASN A 83 1.38 2.91 16.43
CA ASN A 83 0.46 2.66 15.33
C ASN A 83 -0.40 3.91 15.09
N LEU A 84 -0.67 4.16 13.82
CA LEU A 84 -1.80 4.96 13.39
C LEU A 84 -3.08 4.33 13.94
N ASP A 85 -4.11 5.14 14.20
CA ASP A 85 -5.36 4.57 14.69
C ASP A 85 -5.99 3.61 13.66
N ALA A 86 -6.60 2.54 14.19
CA ALA A 86 -7.16 1.46 13.37
C ALA A 86 -8.16 1.97 12.32
N ARG A 87 -8.91 3.03 12.64
CA ARG A 87 -9.89 3.60 11.71
C ARG A 87 -9.18 4.24 10.52
N THR A 88 -8.20 5.11 10.76
CA THR A 88 -7.45 5.76 9.68
C THR A 88 -6.69 4.74 8.82
N SER A 89 -6.08 3.71 9.44
CA SER A 89 -5.47 2.60 8.68
C SER A 89 -6.49 1.83 7.84
N SER A 90 -7.69 1.60 8.37
CA SER A 90 -8.77 0.96 7.60
C SER A 90 -9.27 1.83 6.45
N GLU A 91 -9.43 3.14 6.67
CA GLU A 91 -9.83 4.10 5.63
C GLU A 91 -8.77 4.16 4.52
N PHE A 92 -7.48 4.12 4.86
CA PHE A 92 -6.38 4.05 3.90
C PHE A 92 -6.48 2.82 2.98
N LEU A 93 -6.75 1.62 3.52
CA LEU A 93 -6.91 0.40 2.71
C LEU A 93 -8.12 0.45 1.78
N ASN A 94 -9.19 1.12 2.21
CA ASN A 94 -10.44 1.20 1.46
C ASN A 94 -10.45 2.30 0.40
N TYR A 95 -9.36 3.09 0.30
CA TYR A 95 -9.22 4.11 -0.73
C TYR A 95 -9.33 3.48 -2.12
N GLN A 96 -10.28 4.00 -2.91
CA GLN A 96 -10.53 3.51 -4.26
C GLN A 96 -9.55 4.15 -5.24
N LEU A 97 -8.60 3.35 -5.72
CA LEU A 97 -7.69 3.77 -6.78
C LEU A 97 -8.44 3.93 -8.09
N ALA A 98 -8.39 5.14 -8.67
CA ALA A 98 -8.75 5.34 -10.06
C ALA A 98 -7.75 4.57 -10.93
N LYS A 99 -8.24 3.62 -11.75
CA LYS A 99 -7.41 2.78 -12.62
C LYS A 99 -7.98 2.69 -14.02
N TYR A 100 -7.07 2.61 -15.00
CA TYR A 100 -7.39 2.29 -16.38
C TYR A 100 -6.63 1.04 -16.80
N ASN A 101 -7.34 0.12 -17.46
CA ASN A 101 -6.76 -1.12 -17.94
C ASN A 101 -6.76 -1.10 -19.46
N ILE A 102 -5.59 -1.28 -20.05
CA ILE A 102 -5.38 -1.42 -21.49
C ILE A 102 -5.33 -2.91 -21.84
#